data_AF-A0A0Q6GJ37-F1
#
_entry.id   AF-A0A0Q6GJ37-F1
#
_cell.length_a   1.000
_cell.length_b   1.000
_cell.length_c   1.000
_cell.angle_alpha   90.00
_cell.angle_beta   90.00
_cell.angle_gamma   90.00
#
_symmetry.space_group_name_H-M   'P 1'
#
loop_
_entity.id
_entity.type
_entity.pdbx_description
1 polymer ?
#
loop_
_entity_poly.entity_id
_entity_poly.type
_entity_poly.pdbx_seq_one_letter_code
_entity_poly.pdbx_strand_id
1 'polypeptide(L)' 'MIILTAFSIGLLATVMRSVACYVLIALMIGASFIVAALMSAGTVSLTMLMLALLGYNAGIAAAIGAALAVTTRRQA' A
#
# COMPACT_ATOMS: atom_id res chain seq x y z
N MET A 1 -1.85 -0.89 13.96
CA MET A 1 -2.12 -1.90 12.90
C MET A 1 -2.16 -1.33 11.47
N ILE A 2 -2.18 -0.01 11.26
CA ILE A 2 -2.31 0.62 9.91
C ILE A 2 -1.15 0.29 8.95
N ILE A 3 0.11 0.41 9.41
CA ILE A 3 1.29 0.14 8.55
C ILE A 3 1.26 -1.26 7.98
N LEU A 4 1.16 -2.26 8.86
CA LEU A 4 1.26 -3.66 8.47
C LEU A 4 0.15 -4.04 7.48
N THR A 5 -1.07 -3.56 7.71
CA THR A 5 -2.18 -3.78 6.78
C THR A 5 -1.91 -3.15 5.42
N ALA A 6 -1.48 -1.88 5.38
CA ALA A 6 -1.19 -1.21 4.12
C ALA A 6 -0.02 -1.88 3.37
N PHE A 7 1.02 -2.30 4.10
CA PHE A 7 2.14 -3.07 3.55
C PHE A 7 1.69 -4.38 2.92
N SER A 8 0.85 -5.16 3.61
CA SER A 8 0.27 -6.39 3.06
C SER A 8 -0.57 -6.12 1.82
N ILE A 9 -1.38 -5.05 1.82
CA ILE A 9 -2.14 -4.64 0.62
C ILE A 9 -1.18 -4.32 -0.53
N GLY A 10 -0.06 -3.63 -0.28
CA GLY A 10 0.97 -3.35 -1.27
C GLY A 10 1.59 -4.61 -1.88
N LEU A 11 1.92 -5.61 -1.04
CA LEU A 11 2.39 -6.92 -1.49
C LEU A 11 1.35 -7.60 -2.40
N LEU A 12 0.10 -7.70 -1.94
CA LEU A 12 -0.98 -8.35 -2.69
C LEU A 12 -1.33 -7.62 -3.99
N ALA A 13 -1.25 -6.28 -4.00
CA ALA A 13 -1.51 -5.49 -5.19
C ALA A 13 -0.64 -5.96 -6.35
N THR A 14 0.65 -6.25 -6.11
CA THR A 14 1.59 -6.67 -7.16
C THR A 14 1.18 -7.94 -7.91
N VAL A 15 0.35 -8.79 -7.30
CA VAL A 15 -0.21 -10.00 -7.93
C VAL A 15 -1.20 -9.64 -9.05
N MET A 16 -1.87 -8.49 -8.97
CA MET A 16 -2.86 -8.04 -9.96
C MET A 16 -2.23 -7.60 -11.29
N ARG A 17 -0.91 -7.34 -11.33
CA ARG A 17 -0.13 -6.96 -12.53
C ARG A 17 -0.72 -5.80 -13.35
N SER A 18 -1.53 -4.94 -12.72
CA SER A 18 -2.21 -3.82 -13.37
C SER A 18 -1.89 -2.51 -12.65
N VAL A 19 -1.34 -1.54 -13.40
CA VAL A 19 -1.03 -0.21 -12.86
C VAL A 19 -2.29 0.52 -12.42
N ALA A 20 -3.40 0.33 -13.15
CA ALA A 20 -4.70 0.90 -12.78
C ALA A 20 -5.17 0.40 -11.39
N CYS A 21 -4.94 -0.88 -11.09
CA CYS A 21 -5.25 -1.43 -9.76
C CYS A 21 -4.41 -0.77 -8.67
N TYR A 22 -3.14 -0.45 -8.93
CA TYR A 22 -2.30 0.20 -7.92
C TYR A 22 -2.82 1.60 -7.57
N VAL A 23 -3.13 2.38 -8.59
CA VAL A 23 -3.70 3.73 -8.43
C VAL A 23 -5.03 3.66 -7.69
N LEU A 24 -5.92 2.74 -8.08
CA LEU A 24 -7.24 2.59 -7.48
C LEU A 24 -7.15 2.19 -6.00
N ILE A 25 -6.22 1.31 -5.63
CA ILE A 25 -6.00 0.94 -4.22
C ILE A 25 -5.49 2.15 -3.41
N ALA A 26 -4.53 2.92 -3.93
CA ALA A 26 -4.05 4.13 -3.26
C ALA A 26 -5.19 5.15 -3.06
N LEU A 27 -6.06 5.33 -4.07
CA LEU A 27 -7.24 6.17 -3.96
C LEU A 27 -8.24 5.64 -2.92
N MET A 28 -8.45 4.31 -2.85
CA MET A 28 -9.30 3.68 -1.84
C MET A 28 -8.77 3.86 -0.42
N ILE A 29 -7.44 3.85 -0.22
CA ILE A 29 -6.83 4.19 1.07
C ILE A 29 -7.21 5.63 1.44
N GLY A 30 -6.99 6.60 0.55
CA GLY A 30 -7.36 8.00 0.80
C GLY A 30 -8.86 8.17 1.08
N ALA A 31 -9.71 7.58 0.25
CA ALA A 31 -11.17 7.61 0.41
C ALA A 31 -11.61 7.04 1.77
N SER A 32 -10.99 5.96 2.24
CA SER A 32 -11.29 5.37 3.55
C SER A 32 -11.00 6.34 4.70
N PHE A 33 -9.91 7.10 4.63
CA PHE A 33 -9.59 8.14 5.61
C PHE A 33 -10.53 9.35 5.53
N ILE A 34 -10.97 9.72 4.32
CA ILE A 34 -11.98 10.78 4.14
C ILE A 34 -13.31 10.34 4.77
N VAL A 35 -13.78 9.13 4.49
CA VAL A 35 -15.00 8.58 5.09
C VAL A 35 -14.86 8.51 6.61
N ALA A 36 -13.72 8.06 7.13
CA ALA A 36 -13.47 8.06 8.57
C ALA A 36 -13.51 9.48 9.17
N ALA A 37 -13.01 10.49 8.46
CA ALA A 37 -13.03 11.88 8.92
C ALA A 37 -14.44 12.47 8.93
N LEU A 38 -15.30 12.07 7.99
CA LEU A 38 -16.70 12.51 7.94
C LEU A 38 -17.55 11.83 9.02
N MET A 39 -17.24 10.59 9.39
CA MET A 39 -18.05 9.78 10.31
C MET A 39 -17.56 9.80 11.77
N SER A 40 -16.33 10.27 12.02
CA SER A 40 -15.75 10.28 13.37
C SER A 40 -15.99 11.61 14.08
N ALA A 41 -16.37 11.54 15.36
CA ALA A 41 -16.40 12.71 16.26
C ALA A 41 -14.98 13.16 16.68
N GLY A 42 -13.94 12.38 16.38
CA GLY A 42 -12.55 12.64 16.74
C GLY A 42 -11.67 13.04 15.55
N THR A 43 -10.48 13.57 15.84
CA THR A 43 -9.53 14.00 14.81
C THR A 43 -8.92 12.79 14.08
N VAL A 44 -9.12 12.72 12.77
CA VAL A 44 -8.42 11.74 11.92
C VAL A 44 -7.00 12.23 11.66
N SER A 45 -6.02 11.40 12.03
CA SER A 45 -4.60 11.75 11.93
C SER A 45 -4.10 11.68 10.49
N LEU A 46 -3.65 12.82 9.95
CA LEU A 46 -2.95 12.90 8.66
C LEU A 46 -1.68 12.04 8.67
N THR A 47 -0.99 11.96 9.82
CA THR A 47 0.20 11.13 9.99
C THR A 47 -0.12 9.66 9.69
N MET A 48 -1.26 9.15 10.17
CA MET A 48 -1.69 7.78 9.90
C MET A 48 -2.01 7.52 8.42
N LEU A 49 -2.55 8.52 7.71
CA LEU A 49 -2.74 8.43 6.25
C LEU A 49 -1.39 8.33 5.52
N MET A 50 -0.44 9.19 5.87
CA MET A 50 0.91 9.16 5.28
C MET A 50 1.61 7.82 5.56
N LEU A 51 1.47 7.32 6.78
CA LEU A 51 2.00 6.03 7.20
C LEU A 51 1.37 4.86 6.41
N ALA A 52 0.07 4.94 6.11
CA ALA A 52 -0.64 3.96 5.30
C ALA A 52 -0.15 3.99 3.85
N LEU A 53 -0.05 5.18 3.25
CA LEU A 53 0.47 5.33 1.88
C LEU A 53 1.92 4.86 1.78
N LEU A 54 2.76 5.19 2.78
CA LEU A 54 4.14 4.72 2.83
C LEU A 54 4.22 3.19 2.96
N GLY A 55 3.42 2.60 3.85
CA GLY A 55 3.33 1.15 4.01
C GLY A 55 2.91 0.46 2.70
N TYR A 56 1.88 0.97 2.04
CA TYR A 56 1.43 0.48 0.73
C TYR A 56 2.52 0.49 -0.33
N ASN A 57 3.20 1.63 -0.51
CA ASN A 57 4.29 1.75 -1.48
C ASN A 57 5.50 0.88 -1.10
N ALA A 58 5.83 0.78 0.19
CA ALA A 58 6.90 -0.10 0.68
C ALA A 58 6.59 -1.57 0.40
N GLY A 59 5.33 -2.00 0.52
CA GLY A 59 4.90 -3.34 0.16
C GLY A 59 5.10 -3.65 -1.32
N ILE A 60 4.74 -2.71 -2.20
CA ILE A 60 4.99 -2.84 -3.65
C ILE A 60 6.49 -2.93 -3.93
N ALA A 61 7.29 -2.01 -3.37
CA ALA A 61 8.74 -1.99 -3.56
C ALA A 61 9.40 -3.29 -3.08
N ALA A 62 8.94 -3.84 -1.94
CA ALA A 62 9.43 -5.11 -1.41
C ALA A 62 9.10 -6.29 -2.33
N ALA A 63 7.87 -6.36 -2.86
CA ALA A 63 7.48 -7.41 -3.81
C ALA A 63 8.31 -7.36 -5.10
N ILE A 64 8.50 -6.16 -5.66
CA ILE A 64 9.32 -5.97 -6.86
C ILE A 64 10.79 -6.31 -6.58
N GLY A 65 11.34 -5.82 -5.47
CA GLY A 65 12.71 -6.11 -5.06
C GLY A 65 12.96 -7.60 -4.85
N ALA A 66 12.00 -8.30 -4.24
CA ALA A 66 12.05 -9.76 -4.10
C ALA A 66 12.02 -10.48 -5.45
N ALA A 67 11.13 -10.05 -6.36
CA ALA A 67 11.06 -10.61 -7.71
C ALA A 67 12.38 -10.42 -8.47
N LEU A 68 12.96 -9.21 -8.42
CA LEU A 68 14.24 -8.90 -9.03
C LEU A 68 15.37 -9.75 -8.44
N ALA A 69 15.47 -9.83 -7.11
CA ALA A 69 16.48 -10.65 -6.44
C ALA A 69 16.39 -12.14 -6.83
N VAL A 70 15.18 -12.68 -6.99
CA VAL A 70 14.97 -14.05 -7.47
C VAL A 70 15.41 -14.20 -8.92
N THR A 71 15.12 -13.24 -9.79
CA THR A 71 15.57 -13.29 -11.20
C THR A 71 17.09 -13.23 -11.32
N THR A 72 17.76 -12.35 -10.58
CA THR A 72 19.23 -12.24 -10.58
C THR A 72 19.89 -13.53 -10.11
N ARG A 73 19.38 -14.17 -9.05
CA ARG A 73 19.91 -15.46 -8.57
C ARG A 73 19.73 -16.62 -9.54
N ARG A 74 18.75 -16.57 -10.44
CA ARG A 74 18.55 -17.61 -11.46
C ARG A 74 19.51 -17.49 -12.65
N GLN A 75 20.13 -16.33 -12.84
CA GLN A 75 21.02 -16.04 -13.96
C GLN A 75 22.51 -16.20 -13.60
N ALA A 76 22.85 -16.29 -12.32
CA ALA A 76 24.19 -16.55 -11.81
C ALA A 76 24.41 -18.05 -11.59
#